data_AF-A0A0S8KWY2-F1
#
_entry.id   AF-A0A0S8KWY2-F1
#
_cell.length_a   1.000
_cell.length_b   1.000
_cell.length_c   1.000
_cell.angle_alpha   90.00
_cell.angle_beta   90.00
_cell.angle_gamma   90.00
#
_symmetry.space_group_name_H-M   'P 1'
#
loop_
_entity.id
_entity.type
_entity.pdbx_description
1 polymer ?
#
loop_
_entity_poly.entity_id
_entity_poly.type
_entity_poly.pdbx_seq_one_letter_code
_entity_poly.pdbx_strand_id
1 'polypeptide(L)'
;MWQSAWEGKYYQVYVNGRYAGTAVDGQQRKMIVQIPTSFESPVRIEVFAVEPEHAAIDLSSEIESSLGQSGRVRIDMLRGQSLPIGATARIYFDNGSGEISYSEMLNDSPIRTWPACQDKAGFGMSTFGAGDFGYDSAAAAGFGRGSFAHGQFGLDADTMKWTSPALCAGNYKFAVKVVDEVGNESNGIETGQITVIPAPRPAEQVSITSFDKQTNELVLAIS
;
A
#
# COMPACT_ATOMS: atom_id res chain seq x y z
N MET A 1 -29.13 8.12 -1.74
CA MET A 1 -29.55 9.21 -0.81
C MET A 1 -29.05 8.86 0.60
N TRP A 2 -28.41 9.77 1.34
CA TRP A 2 -27.90 9.46 2.69
C TRP A 2 -29.02 9.48 3.74
N GLN A 3 -29.04 8.45 4.60
CA GLN A 3 -29.96 8.32 5.73
C GLN A 3 -29.13 8.14 7.00
N SER A 4 -29.34 9.03 7.96
CA SER A 4 -28.75 8.93 9.30
C SER A 4 -29.86 8.63 10.30
N ALA A 5 -29.58 7.74 11.25
CA ALA A 5 -30.47 7.43 12.37
C ALA A 5 -30.61 8.58 13.39
N TRP A 6 -29.75 9.60 13.29
CA TRP A 6 -29.70 10.71 14.25
C TRP A 6 -30.67 11.84 13.86
N GLU A 7 -31.88 11.76 14.40
CA GLU A 7 -32.88 12.83 14.30
C GLU A 7 -32.45 14.07 15.09
N GLY A 8 -32.71 15.26 14.54
CA GLY A 8 -32.41 16.54 15.20
C GLY A 8 -30.95 16.96 15.22
N LYS A 9 -30.02 16.13 14.72
CA LYS A 9 -28.60 16.51 14.59
C LYS A 9 -28.30 17.26 13.30
N TYR A 10 -27.30 18.11 13.39
CA TYR A 10 -26.64 18.75 12.26
C TYR A 10 -25.43 17.92 11.87
N TYR A 11 -24.84 18.20 10.70
CA TYR A 11 -23.69 17.44 10.24
C TYR A 11 -22.62 18.33 9.70
N GLN A 12 -21.42 18.11 10.19
CA GLN A 12 -20.22 18.81 9.76
C GLN A 12 -19.38 17.87 8.92
N VAL A 13 -18.89 18.41 7.80
CA VAL A 13 -18.03 17.71 6.86
C VAL A 13 -16.64 18.33 6.94
N TYR A 14 -15.64 17.47 7.06
CA TYR A 14 -14.23 17.83 7.09
C TYR A 14 -13.51 17.14 5.94
N VAL A 15 -12.58 17.88 5.33
CA VAL A 15 -11.72 17.41 4.24
C VAL A 15 -10.28 17.52 4.70
N ASN A 16 -9.60 16.38 4.83
CA ASN A 16 -8.25 16.27 5.39
C ASN A 16 -8.14 16.93 6.78
N GLY A 17 -9.13 16.69 7.64
CA GLY A 17 -9.22 17.28 8.99
C GLY A 17 -9.57 18.77 9.03
N ARG A 18 -9.78 19.43 7.87
CA ARG A 18 -10.18 20.84 7.80
C ARG A 18 -11.67 20.96 7.58
N TYR A 19 -12.30 21.90 8.28
CA TYR A 19 -13.71 22.18 8.13
C TYR A 19 -14.05 22.55 6.67
N ALA A 20 -15.02 21.84 6.09
CA ALA A 20 -15.46 22.03 4.70
C ALA A 20 -16.90 22.53 4.60
N GLY A 21 -17.74 22.25 5.61
CA GLY A 21 -19.09 22.79 5.68
C GLY A 21 -19.95 22.13 6.76
N THR A 22 -21.10 22.75 7.05
CA THR A 22 -22.11 22.22 7.97
C THR A 22 -23.49 22.23 7.31
N ALA A 23 -24.36 21.32 7.73
CA ALA A 23 -25.76 21.35 7.35
C ALA A 23 -26.42 22.64 7.86
N VAL A 24 -27.32 23.24 7.09
CA VAL A 24 -28.11 24.41 7.50
C VAL A 24 -29.33 24.03 8.33
N ASP A 25 -29.77 22.78 8.27
CA ASP A 25 -30.84 22.24 9.11
C ASP A 25 -30.67 20.73 9.35
N GLY A 26 -31.36 20.21 10.37
CA GLY A 26 -31.30 18.79 10.74
C GLY A 26 -32.01 17.84 9.76
N GLN A 27 -32.64 18.34 8.70
CA GLN A 27 -33.27 17.59 7.60
C GLN A 27 -32.43 17.58 6.32
N GLN A 28 -31.41 18.43 6.21
CA GLN A 28 -30.53 18.46 5.06
C GLN A 28 -29.75 17.13 4.97
N ARG A 29 -29.89 16.44 3.83
CA ARG A 29 -29.23 15.15 3.56
C ARG A 29 -28.22 15.17 2.41
N LYS A 30 -27.88 16.37 1.92
CA LYS A 30 -26.96 16.57 0.81
C LYS A 30 -26.10 17.81 1.06
N MET A 31 -24.80 17.67 0.84
CA MET A 31 -23.85 18.77 0.88
C MET A 31 -22.86 18.60 -0.27
N ILE A 32 -22.48 19.71 -0.89
CA ILE A 32 -21.42 19.75 -1.90
C ILE A 32 -20.23 20.43 -1.24
N VAL A 33 -19.12 19.71 -1.15
CA VAL A 33 -17.87 20.22 -0.59
C VAL A 33 -16.79 20.26 -1.67
N GLN A 34 -15.94 21.27 -1.63
CA GLN A 34 -14.78 21.36 -2.51
C GLN A 34 -13.71 20.40 -2.02
N ILE A 35 -13.26 19.53 -2.92
CA ILE A 35 -12.20 18.56 -2.65
C ILE A 35 -10.94 19.02 -3.38
N PRO A 36 -9.79 19.15 -2.69
CA PRO A 36 -8.55 19.45 -3.37
C PRO A 36 -8.21 18.32 -4.34
N THR A 37 -7.96 18.66 -5.60
CA THR A 37 -7.44 17.73 -6.60
C THR A 37 -5.98 17.44 -6.29
N SER A 38 -5.71 16.30 -5.67
CA SER A 38 -4.35 15.77 -5.50
C SER A 38 -4.28 14.40 -6.14
N PHE A 39 -3.33 14.23 -7.06
CA PHE A 39 -2.95 12.92 -7.60
C PHE A 39 -1.87 12.23 -6.75
N GLU A 40 -1.29 12.96 -5.80
CA GLU A 40 -0.19 12.50 -4.95
C GLU A 40 -0.69 11.98 -3.60
N SER A 41 -1.87 12.44 -3.15
CA SER A 41 -2.44 12.06 -1.86
C SER A 41 -3.97 11.90 -1.95
N PRO A 42 -4.56 10.75 -1.56
CA PRO A 42 -5.99 10.62 -1.40
C PRO A 42 -6.54 11.63 -0.39
N VAL A 43 -7.81 11.97 -0.61
CA VAL A 43 -8.56 12.92 0.21
C VAL A 43 -9.33 12.15 1.26
N ARG A 44 -9.14 12.51 2.53
CA ARG A 44 -9.94 12.01 3.66
C ARG A 44 -11.18 12.89 3.82
N ILE A 45 -12.36 12.29 3.79
CA ILE A 45 -13.62 12.97 4.09
C ILE A 45 -14.16 12.39 5.39
N GLU A 46 -14.46 13.26 6.35
CA GLU A 46 -15.00 12.89 7.66
C GLU A 46 -16.32 13.62 7.86
N VAL A 47 -17.33 12.91 8.35
CA VAL A 47 -18.67 13.46 8.57
C VAL A 47 -19.07 13.16 10.00
N PHE A 48 -19.32 14.21 10.79
CA PHE A 48 -19.72 14.11 12.18
C PHE A 48 -21.15 14.61 12.36
N ALA A 49 -21.96 13.86 13.09
CA ALA A 49 -23.23 14.35 13.61
C ALA A 49 -22.96 15.22 14.83
N VAL A 50 -23.49 16.45 14.86
CA VAL A 50 -23.27 17.42 15.93
C VAL A 50 -24.60 17.95 16.47
N GLU A 51 -24.58 18.39 17.71
CA GLU A 51 -25.74 19.06 18.31
C GLU A 51 -26.01 20.42 17.63
N PRO A 52 -27.27 20.91 17.66
CA PRO A 52 -27.62 22.23 17.11
C PRO A 52 -26.74 23.37 17.63
N GLU A 53 -26.39 23.37 18.92
CA GLU A 53 -25.50 24.36 19.53
C GLU A 53 -24.07 24.31 18.99
N HIS A 54 -23.63 23.16 18.49
CA HIS A 54 -22.30 22.96 17.91
C HIS A 54 -22.29 23.10 16.39
N ALA A 55 -23.44 23.22 15.73
CA ALA A 55 -23.55 23.24 14.27
C ALA A 55 -22.69 24.33 13.61
N ALA A 56 -22.54 25.47 14.26
CA ALA A 56 -21.78 26.64 13.81
C ALA A 56 -20.35 26.73 14.39
N ILE A 57 -19.93 25.75 15.19
CA ILE A 57 -18.60 25.71 15.83
C ILE A 57 -17.71 24.74 15.05
N ASP A 58 -16.53 25.19 14.64
CA ASP A 58 -15.53 24.32 14.01
C ASP A 58 -14.88 23.43 15.08
N LEU A 59 -15.13 22.11 14.99
CA LEU A 59 -14.60 21.10 15.91
C LEU A 59 -13.37 20.39 15.33
N SER A 60 -12.71 20.94 14.30
CA SER A 60 -11.52 20.34 13.69
C SER A 60 -10.39 20.06 14.67
N SER A 61 -10.26 20.85 15.73
CA SER A 61 -9.27 20.63 16.79
C SER A 61 -9.54 19.41 17.67
N GLU A 62 -10.79 18.93 17.70
CA GLU A 62 -11.22 17.75 18.47
C GLU A 62 -11.17 16.48 17.65
N ILE A 63 -10.98 16.60 16.32
CA ILE A 63 -10.76 15.44 15.46
C ILE A 63 -9.41 14.85 15.82
N GLU A 64 -9.45 13.73 16.55
CA GLU A 64 -8.27 12.92 16.79
C GLU A 64 -7.63 12.54 15.45
N SER A 65 -6.53 13.22 15.14
CA SER A 65 -5.69 12.87 14.00
C SER A 65 -5.19 11.42 14.09
N SER A 66 -5.22 10.82 15.29
CA SER A 66 -4.71 9.51 15.75
C SER A 66 -5.50 8.26 15.41
N LEU A 67 -6.81 8.35 15.15
CA LEU A 67 -7.64 7.14 15.09
C LEU A 67 -7.60 6.48 13.71
N GLY A 68 -6.99 5.29 13.65
CA GLY A 68 -6.83 4.48 12.43
C GLY A 68 -5.45 4.54 11.80
N GLN A 69 -4.49 5.20 12.45
CA GLN A 69 -3.28 5.82 11.91
C GLN A 69 -2.18 4.97 11.26
N SER A 70 -2.35 3.66 11.05
CA SER A 70 -1.27 2.87 10.45
C SER A 70 -1.60 2.23 9.11
N GLY A 71 -0.70 2.39 8.14
CA GLY A 71 -0.66 1.65 6.89
C GLY A 71 0.51 0.65 6.88
N ARG A 72 0.60 -0.16 5.84
CA ARG A 72 1.75 -1.04 5.60
C ARG A 72 2.20 -0.88 4.16
N VAL A 73 3.51 -0.95 3.95
CA VAL A 73 4.11 -0.91 2.62
C VAL A 73 4.50 -2.31 2.21
N ARG A 74 4.11 -2.72 0.99
CA ARG A 74 4.61 -3.95 0.38
C ARG A 74 5.74 -3.60 -0.59
N ILE A 75 6.90 -4.23 -0.39
CA ILE A 75 8.03 -4.14 -1.31
C ILE A 75 8.09 -5.46 -2.09
N ASP A 76 8.02 -5.33 -3.41
CA ASP A 76 8.14 -6.41 -4.37
C ASP A 76 9.51 -6.27 -5.07
N MET A 77 10.40 -7.24 -4.88
CA MET A 77 11.77 -7.24 -5.42
C MET A 77 11.92 -8.38 -6.42
N LEU A 78 12.48 -8.10 -7.60
CA LEU A 78 12.78 -9.15 -8.57
C LEU A 78 13.96 -10.00 -8.10
N ARG A 79 13.78 -11.31 -8.05
CA ARG A 79 14.82 -12.28 -7.76
C ARG A 79 15.60 -12.57 -9.04
N GLY A 80 16.66 -11.79 -9.27
CA GLY A 80 17.55 -11.94 -10.42
C GLY A 80 18.70 -12.92 -10.19
N GLN A 81 19.26 -13.47 -11.28
CA GLN A 81 20.41 -14.40 -11.22
C GLN A 81 21.71 -13.81 -10.68
N SER A 82 21.84 -12.48 -10.76
CA SER A 82 22.96 -11.75 -10.16
C SER A 82 22.99 -11.86 -8.63
N LEU A 83 21.90 -12.28 -7.99
CA LEU A 83 21.85 -12.46 -6.54
C LEU A 83 22.62 -13.73 -6.12
N PRO A 84 23.59 -13.64 -5.19
CA PRO A 84 24.36 -14.80 -4.72
C PRO A 84 23.49 -15.83 -3.99
N ILE A 85 23.87 -17.11 -4.06
CA ILE A 85 23.26 -18.14 -3.19
C ILE A 85 23.55 -17.78 -1.73
N GLY A 86 22.58 -17.99 -0.85
CA GLY A 86 22.73 -17.74 0.58
C GLY A 86 22.67 -16.25 0.98
N ALA A 87 22.64 -15.33 0.02
CA ALA A 87 22.50 -13.91 0.31
C ALA A 87 21.11 -13.58 0.88
N THR A 88 21.04 -12.49 1.65
CA THR A 88 19.81 -11.99 2.26
C THR A 88 19.57 -10.54 1.89
N ALA A 89 18.31 -10.17 1.66
CA ALA A 89 17.90 -8.78 1.52
C ALA A 89 17.57 -8.18 2.89
N ARG A 90 18.13 -7.01 3.16
CA ARG A 90 17.86 -6.14 4.31
C ARG A 90 17.16 -4.89 3.82
N ILE A 91 16.14 -4.49 4.56
CA ILE A 91 15.29 -3.36 4.23
C ILE A 91 15.54 -2.26 5.24
N TYR A 92 15.68 -1.05 4.73
CA TYR A 92 15.93 0.18 5.48
C TYR A 92 14.87 1.20 5.10
N PHE A 93 14.71 2.23 5.93
CA PHE A 93 13.81 3.33 5.65
C PHE A 93 14.34 4.63 6.24
N ASP A 94 13.78 5.74 5.79
CA ASP A 94 14.13 7.08 6.28
C ASP A 94 13.42 7.44 7.59
N ASN A 95 12.49 6.61 8.06
CA ASN A 95 11.60 6.90 9.18
C ASN A 95 10.93 8.28 9.08
N GLY A 96 10.64 8.73 7.85
CA GLY A 96 10.03 10.04 7.56
C GLY A 96 10.99 11.24 7.63
N SER A 97 12.29 11.03 7.81
CA SER A 97 13.30 12.10 7.82
C SER A 97 13.68 12.61 6.43
N GLY A 98 13.40 11.84 5.37
CA GLY A 98 13.82 12.12 4.00
C GLY A 98 15.18 11.54 3.60
N GLU A 99 15.98 11.08 4.57
CA GLU A 99 17.29 10.41 4.37
C GLU A 99 17.26 8.98 4.92
N ILE A 100 17.70 8.00 4.12
CA ILE A 100 17.72 6.60 4.53
C ILE A 100 18.76 6.38 5.64
N SER A 101 18.32 5.82 6.76
CA SER A 101 19.24 5.31 7.78
C SER A 101 19.60 3.85 7.49
N TYR A 102 20.88 3.59 7.23
CA TYR A 102 21.40 2.24 7.01
C TYR A 102 21.92 1.56 8.30
N SER A 103 21.80 2.22 9.46
CA SER A 103 22.26 1.67 10.75
C SER A 103 21.28 0.66 11.35
N GLU A 104 20.00 0.79 11.04
CA GLU A 104 18.93 -0.03 11.61
C GLU A 104 18.08 -0.64 10.49
N MET A 105 18.01 -1.97 10.46
CA MET A 105 17.16 -2.67 9.51
C MET A 105 15.71 -2.67 10.00
N LEU A 106 14.77 -2.52 9.06
CA LEU A 106 13.34 -2.51 9.31
C LEU A 106 12.73 -3.93 9.33
N ASN A 107 13.38 -4.91 8.70
CA ASN A 107 12.90 -6.29 8.70
C ASN A 107 13.54 -7.12 9.83
N ASP A 108 12.71 -7.71 10.69
CA ASP A 108 13.17 -8.54 11.82
C ASP A 108 13.78 -9.89 11.39
N SER A 109 13.47 -10.34 10.17
CA SER A 109 13.96 -11.61 9.63
C SER A 109 14.61 -11.40 8.27
N PRO A 110 15.81 -11.97 8.03
CA PRO A 110 16.48 -11.87 6.74
C PRO A 110 15.65 -12.49 5.62
N ILE A 111 15.48 -11.75 4.51
CA ILE A 111 14.76 -12.27 3.33
C ILE A 111 15.77 -13.00 2.47
N ARG A 112 15.75 -14.33 2.47
CA ARG A 112 16.68 -15.11 1.64
C ARG A 112 16.42 -14.86 0.15
N THR A 113 17.49 -14.50 -0.56
CA THR A 113 17.46 -14.33 -2.01
C THR A 113 17.16 -15.64 -2.72
N TRP A 114 17.71 -16.75 -2.23
CA TRP A 114 17.42 -18.11 -2.68
C TRP A 114 17.16 -19.00 -1.46
N PRO A 115 15.90 -19.42 -1.20
CA PRO A 115 15.57 -20.30 -0.07
C PRO A 115 16.33 -21.63 -0.10
N ALA A 116 16.48 -22.23 -1.28
CA ALA A 116 17.33 -23.38 -1.54
C ALA A 116 18.20 -23.18 -2.79
N CYS A 117 19.36 -23.86 -2.86
CA CYS A 117 20.26 -23.78 -4.01
C CYS A 117 19.61 -24.24 -5.33
N GLN A 118 18.69 -25.21 -5.24
CA GLN A 118 17.89 -25.70 -6.36
C GLN A 118 16.96 -24.64 -6.95
N ASP A 119 16.54 -23.64 -6.15
CA ASP A 119 15.70 -22.54 -6.63
C ASP A 119 16.46 -21.63 -7.60
N LYS A 120 17.80 -21.68 -7.57
CA LYS A 120 18.68 -20.97 -8.51
C LYS A 120 18.94 -21.77 -9.80
N ALA A 121 18.59 -23.06 -9.88
CA ALA A 121 18.93 -23.89 -11.04
C ALA A 121 17.78 -23.97 -12.07
N GLY A 122 18.05 -23.62 -13.33
CA GLY A 122 17.11 -23.67 -14.45
C GLY A 122 17.83 -23.52 -15.82
N PHE A 123 17.16 -23.84 -16.93
CA PHE A 123 17.73 -23.72 -18.29
C PHE A 123 17.92 -22.23 -18.65
N GLY A 124 19.10 -21.82 -19.14
CA GLY A 124 19.43 -20.41 -19.47
C GLY A 124 20.16 -19.60 -18.38
N MET A 125 20.77 -20.26 -17.38
CA MET A 125 21.32 -19.61 -16.17
C MET A 125 22.85 -19.44 -16.17
N SER A 126 23.50 -19.50 -17.35
CA SER A 126 24.91 -19.11 -17.60
C SER A 126 25.07 -18.64 -19.06
N THR A 127 26.26 -18.14 -19.43
CA THR A 127 26.58 -17.60 -20.77
C THR A 127 26.17 -18.56 -21.90
N PHE A 128 25.47 -17.99 -22.88
CA PHE A 128 24.95 -18.65 -24.09
C PHE A 128 26.09 -19.27 -24.94
N GLY A 129 25.92 -20.51 -25.47
CA GLY A 129 26.78 -20.99 -26.57
C GLY A 129 27.30 -22.44 -26.59
N ALA A 130 26.87 -23.36 -25.72
CA ALA A 130 27.29 -24.77 -25.82
C ALA A 130 26.21 -25.77 -25.36
N GLY A 131 25.22 -26.09 -26.21
CA GLY A 131 24.31 -27.22 -25.97
C GLY A 131 22.93 -27.13 -26.65
N ASP A 132 22.41 -28.30 -27.03
CA ASP A 132 21.23 -28.57 -27.87
C ASP A 132 19.95 -27.83 -27.48
N PHE A 133 19.64 -26.80 -28.25
CA PHE A 133 18.37 -26.09 -28.19
C PHE A 133 17.35 -26.76 -29.14
N GLY A 134 16.21 -27.21 -28.61
CA GLY A 134 15.04 -27.60 -29.42
C GLY A 134 14.73 -29.10 -29.59
N TYR A 135 15.00 -29.96 -28.59
CA TYR A 135 14.52 -31.35 -28.63
C TYR A 135 13.18 -31.51 -27.88
N ASP A 136 12.16 -31.95 -28.62
CA ASP A 136 10.77 -32.13 -28.18
C ASP A 136 10.61 -33.46 -27.41
N SER A 137 10.24 -33.40 -26.13
CA SER A 137 9.86 -34.58 -25.34
C SER A 137 8.88 -34.23 -24.21
N ALA A 138 8.13 -35.24 -23.76
CA ALA A 138 7.03 -35.11 -22.79
C ALA A 138 7.44 -34.58 -21.38
N ALA A 139 8.73 -34.36 -21.12
CA ALA A 139 9.26 -33.81 -19.88
C ALA A 139 9.86 -32.39 -20.05
N ALA A 140 9.67 -31.74 -21.20
CA ALA A 140 10.19 -30.41 -21.44
C ALA A 140 9.47 -29.35 -20.58
N ALA A 141 10.17 -28.78 -19.59
CA ALA A 141 9.73 -27.59 -18.87
C ALA A 141 9.95 -26.35 -19.77
N GLY A 142 9.05 -26.13 -20.73
CA GLY A 142 8.97 -24.89 -21.50
C GLY A 142 8.30 -23.77 -20.71
N PHE A 143 8.67 -22.52 -21.03
CA PHE A 143 8.06 -21.23 -20.62
C PHE A 143 6.99 -21.28 -19.51
N GLY A 144 7.35 -20.86 -18.28
CA GLY A 144 6.35 -20.45 -17.28
C GLY A 144 6.78 -20.51 -15.80
N ARG A 145 6.85 -19.34 -15.15
CA ARG A 145 6.33 -18.97 -13.80
C ARG A 145 6.96 -17.63 -13.30
N GLY A 146 6.18 -16.53 -13.27
CA GLY A 146 6.69 -15.19 -12.87
C GLY A 146 6.15 -14.01 -13.71
N SER A 147 6.85 -12.86 -13.67
CA SER A 147 6.56 -11.66 -14.48
C SER A 147 7.32 -11.65 -15.82
N PHE A 148 6.70 -12.19 -16.88
CA PHE A 148 7.27 -12.26 -18.23
C PHE A 148 7.82 -10.91 -18.73
N ALA A 149 8.96 -10.96 -19.45
CA ALA A 149 9.68 -9.83 -20.04
C ALA A 149 10.30 -8.80 -19.07
N HIS A 150 10.22 -9.02 -17.75
CA HIS A 150 10.97 -8.23 -16.75
C HIS A 150 12.32 -8.88 -16.36
N GLY A 151 12.55 -10.12 -16.79
CA GLY A 151 13.83 -10.83 -16.72
C GLY A 151 14.59 -10.82 -18.07
N GLN A 152 15.81 -11.39 -18.07
CA GLN A 152 16.58 -11.59 -19.31
C GLN A 152 15.80 -12.48 -20.30
N PHE A 153 16.02 -12.29 -21.61
CA PHE A 153 15.27 -12.99 -22.67
C PHE A 153 15.30 -14.53 -22.47
N GLY A 154 14.12 -15.13 -22.33
CA GLY A 154 13.96 -16.56 -22.04
C GLY A 154 13.76 -16.92 -20.56
N LEU A 155 13.69 -15.94 -19.64
CA LEU A 155 13.49 -16.18 -18.21
C LEU A 155 12.29 -15.43 -17.63
N ASP A 156 11.64 -16.09 -16.69
CA ASP A 156 10.60 -15.51 -15.86
C ASP A 156 11.21 -15.09 -14.52
N ALA A 157 11.06 -13.82 -14.14
CA ALA A 157 11.58 -13.33 -12.86
C ALA A 157 10.57 -13.67 -11.75
N ASP A 158 11.04 -14.36 -10.70
CA ASP A 158 10.26 -14.53 -9.47
C ASP A 158 10.34 -13.25 -8.61
N THR A 159 9.30 -12.98 -7.84
CA THR A 159 9.20 -11.78 -6.99
C THR A 159 9.33 -12.17 -5.53
N MET A 160 10.37 -11.68 -4.85
CA MET A 160 10.45 -11.68 -3.40
C MET A 160 9.57 -10.57 -2.84
N LYS A 161 8.74 -10.91 -1.86
CA LYS A 161 7.80 -9.95 -1.26
C LYS A 161 8.12 -9.75 0.21
N TRP A 162 8.02 -8.51 0.65
CA TRP A 162 8.07 -8.15 2.05
C TRP A 162 7.02 -7.10 2.37
N THR A 163 6.48 -7.13 3.58
CA THR A 163 5.50 -6.15 4.07
C THR A 163 6.01 -5.53 5.35
N SER A 164 5.97 -4.21 5.44
CA SER A 164 6.43 -3.48 6.62
C SER A 164 5.60 -3.78 7.87
N PRO A 165 6.15 -3.50 9.06
CA PRO A 165 5.34 -3.20 10.23
C PRO A 165 4.33 -2.08 9.94
N ALA A 166 3.38 -1.91 10.86
CA ALA A 166 2.47 -0.77 10.85
C ALA A 166 3.26 0.55 10.89
N LEU A 167 3.07 1.41 9.90
CA LEU A 167 3.70 2.73 9.79
C LEU A 167 2.63 3.81 9.91
N CYS A 168 2.94 4.88 10.64
CA CYS A 168 2.04 6.02 10.75
C CYS A 168 1.77 6.68 9.38
N ALA A 169 0.71 7.50 9.32
CA ALA A 169 0.48 8.36 8.17
C ALA A 169 1.71 9.26 7.94
N GLY A 170 2.25 9.27 6.73
CA GLY A 170 3.46 10.03 6.44
C GLY A 170 4.06 9.70 5.08
N ASN A 171 5.14 10.41 4.75
CA ASN A 171 5.92 10.14 3.56
C ASN A 171 7.21 9.44 3.95
N TYR A 172 7.54 8.37 3.25
CA TYR A 172 8.69 7.53 3.55
C TYR A 172 9.49 7.22 2.30
N LYS A 173 10.78 6.95 2.47
CA LYS A 173 11.62 6.28 1.48
C LYS A 173 12.10 4.96 2.07
N PHE A 174 12.26 3.98 1.21
CA PHE A 174 12.79 2.67 1.57
C PHE A 174 14.04 2.39 0.77
N ALA A 175 14.93 1.58 1.33
CA ALA A 175 16.08 1.07 0.62
C ALA A 175 16.26 -0.43 0.87
N VAL A 176 16.86 -1.10 -0.10
CA VAL A 176 17.23 -2.50 0.00
C VAL A 176 18.73 -2.65 -0.21
N LYS A 177 19.38 -3.39 0.67
CA LYS A 177 20.73 -3.94 0.43
C LYS A 177 20.69 -5.46 0.44
N VAL A 178 21.52 -6.06 -0.39
CA VAL A 178 21.76 -7.50 -0.39
C VAL A 178 23.07 -7.76 0.31
N VAL A 179 23.06 -8.70 1.25
CA VAL A 179 24.24 -9.10 2.02
C VAL A 179 24.53 -10.57 1.73
N ASP A 180 25.74 -10.87 1.28
CA ASP A 180 26.16 -12.25 1.01
C ASP A 180 26.45 -13.04 2.30
N GLU A 181 26.74 -14.35 2.17
CA GLU A 181 27.01 -15.21 3.33
C GLU A 181 28.27 -14.82 4.11
N VAL A 182 29.18 -14.08 3.49
CA VAL A 182 30.45 -13.62 4.10
C VAL A 182 30.28 -12.24 4.74
N GLY A 183 29.13 -11.58 4.54
CA GLY A 183 28.78 -10.29 5.11
C GLY A 183 29.09 -9.09 4.22
N ASN A 184 29.45 -9.29 2.95
CA ASN A 184 29.63 -8.17 2.02
C ASN A 184 28.27 -7.59 1.63
N GLU A 185 28.15 -6.26 1.65
CA GLU A 185 26.92 -5.56 1.31
C GLU A 185 26.97 -4.98 -0.10
N SER A 186 25.84 -5.05 -0.82
CA SER A 186 25.63 -4.30 -2.05
C SER A 186 25.48 -2.80 -1.77
N ASN A 187 25.55 -2.00 -2.84
CA ASN A 187 24.99 -0.65 -2.80
C ASN A 187 23.49 -0.71 -2.47
N GLY A 188 22.99 0.33 -1.81
CA GLY A 188 21.56 0.48 -1.53
C GLY A 188 20.79 0.83 -2.79
N ILE A 189 19.66 0.17 -3.00
CA ILE A 189 18.67 0.53 -4.01
C ILE A 189 17.52 1.22 -3.29
N GLU A 190 17.32 2.50 -3.56
CA GLU A 190 16.31 3.33 -2.90
C GLU A 190 15.04 3.45 -3.74
N THR A 191 13.90 3.54 -3.06
CA THR A 191 12.63 3.87 -3.69
C THR A 191 12.50 5.38 -3.89
N GLY A 192 11.54 5.78 -4.74
CA GLY A 192 10.97 7.12 -4.62
C GLY A 192 10.25 7.31 -3.29
N GLN A 193 9.73 8.52 -3.08
CA GLN A 193 8.89 8.83 -1.93
C GLN A 193 7.56 8.06 -2.01
N ILE A 194 7.16 7.43 -0.91
CA ILE A 194 5.93 6.65 -0.76
C ILE A 194 5.10 7.28 0.35
N THR A 195 3.88 7.69 0.03
CA THR A 195 2.93 8.18 1.02
C THR A 195 2.18 7.00 1.64
N VAL A 196 2.40 6.77 2.93
CA VAL A 196 1.63 5.83 3.73
C VAL A 196 0.42 6.55 4.26
N ILE A 197 -0.74 5.99 3.93
CA ILE A 197 -2.02 6.53 4.37
C ILE A 197 -2.77 5.40 5.03
N PRO A 198 -3.23 5.61 6.27
CA PRO A 198 -3.92 4.56 6.97
C PRO A 198 -5.22 4.21 6.27
N ALA A 199 -5.59 2.93 6.34
CA ALA A 199 -6.88 2.52 5.81
C ALA A 199 -7.98 3.31 6.55
N PRO A 200 -8.95 3.88 5.82
CA PRO A 200 -10.09 4.49 6.49
C PRO A 200 -10.73 3.41 7.37
N ARG A 201 -10.98 3.74 8.64
CA ARG A 201 -11.79 2.88 9.48
C ARG A 201 -13.15 2.77 8.77
N PRO A 202 -13.66 1.55 8.49
CA PRO A 202 -15.02 1.41 8.02
C PRO A 202 -15.90 2.20 8.99
N ALA A 203 -16.75 3.07 8.46
CA ALA A 203 -17.72 3.73 9.30
C ALA A 203 -18.48 2.63 10.04
N GLU A 204 -18.35 2.61 11.37
CA GLU A 204 -19.05 1.65 12.19
C GLU A 204 -20.55 1.82 11.87
N GLN A 205 -21.27 0.71 11.77
CA GLN A 205 -22.72 0.69 11.52
C GLN A 205 -23.18 1.10 10.10
N VAL A 206 -22.28 1.21 9.11
CA VAL A 206 -22.70 1.36 7.70
C VAL A 206 -22.98 0.00 7.07
N SER A 207 -24.22 -0.20 6.58
CA SER A 207 -24.66 -1.39 5.87
C SER A 207 -25.26 -1.04 4.51
N ILE A 208 -25.18 -1.97 3.54
CA ILE A 208 -25.84 -1.80 2.24
C ILE A 208 -27.31 -2.16 2.41
N THR A 209 -28.19 -1.18 2.19
CA THR A 209 -29.64 -1.40 2.20
C THR A 209 -30.12 -1.95 0.86
N SER A 210 -29.65 -1.38 -0.25
CA SER A 210 -30.01 -1.83 -1.60
C SER A 210 -29.04 -1.35 -2.67
N PHE A 211 -29.05 -2.03 -3.82
CA PHE A 211 -28.37 -1.60 -5.05
C PHE A 211 -29.27 -1.83 -6.27
N ASP A 212 -29.56 -0.78 -7.03
CA ASP A 212 -30.29 -0.84 -8.29
C ASP A 212 -29.31 -0.80 -9.47
N LYS A 213 -29.27 -1.90 -10.24
CA LYS A 213 -28.38 -2.06 -11.40
C LYS A 213 -28.81 -1.24 -12.62
N GLN A 214 -30.10 -0.92 -12.76
CA GLN A 214 -30.61 -0.20 -13.94
C GLN A 214 -30.30 1.29 -13.84
N THR A 215 -30.39 1.85 -12.63
CA THR A 215 -30.08 3.24 -12.34
C THR A 215 -28.66 3.45 -11.79
N ASN A 216 -27.98 2.36 -11.45
CA ASN A 216 -26.66 2.34 -10.80
C ASN A 216 -26.65 3.08 -9.45
N GLU A 217 -27.73 2.96 -8.68
CA GLU A 217 -27.89 3.60 -7.36
C GLU A 217 -27.58 2.62 -6.22
N LEU A 218 -26.66 3.01 -5.32
CA LEU A 218 -26.35 2.30 -4.08
C LEU A 218 -26.93 3.06 -2.88
N VAL A 219 -27.71 2.37 -2.04
CA VAL A 219 -28.29 2.91 -0.81
C VAL A 219 -27.59 2.28 0.38
N LEU A 220 -27.06 3.13 1.26
CA LEU A 220 -26.38 2.75 2.49
C LEU A 220 -27.20 3.21 3.69
N ALA A 221 -27.33 2.36 4.71
CA ALA A 221 -27.88 2.70 6.02
C ALA A 221 -26.73 2.88 7.02
N ILE A 222 -26.84 3.88 7.89
CA ILE A 222 -25.93 4.10 9.01
C ILE A 222 -26.77 3.96 10.29
N SER A 223 -26.56 2.91 11.08
CA SER A 223 -27.23 2.69 12.38
C SER A 223 -26.44 3.22 13.57
#